data_AF-A0A943QH95-F1
#
_entry.id   AF-A0A943QH95-F1
#
_cell.length_a   1.000
_cell.length_b   1.000
_cell.length_c   1.000
_cell.angle_alpha   90.00
_cell.angle_beta   90.00
_cell.angle_gamma   90.00
#
_symmetry.space_group_name_H-M   'P 1'
#
loop_
_entity.id
_entity.type
_entity.pdbx_description
1 polymer ?
#
loop_
_entity_poly.entity_id
_entity_poly.type
_entity_poly.pdbx_seq_one_letter_code
_entity_poly.pdbx_strand_id
1 'polypeptide(L)' 'GKLVEIVEIKDHPWYVAVQFHPELKSRPNNPHPLFIGFIKASLKLC' A
#
# COMPACT_ATOMS: atom_id res chain seq x y z
N GLY A 1 4.34 1.49 -22.32
CA GLY A 1 3.05 1.96 -21.80
C GLY A 1 3.28 3.25 -21.02
N LYS A 2 2.35 4.20 -21.08
CA LYS A 2 2.37 5.47 -20.31
C LYS A 2 1.30 5.47 -19.20
N LEU A 3 0.93 4.30 -18.69
CA LEU A 3 -0.12 4.18 -17.68
C LEU A 3 0.48 4.40 -16.29
N VAL A 4 -0.28 5.11 -15.45
CA VAL A 4 0.09 5.33 -14.06
C VAL A 4 -0.36 4.12 -13.24
N GLU A 5 0.60 3.44 -12.61
CA GLU A 5 0.35 2.21 -11.86
C GLU A 5 0.18 2.44 -10.35
N ILE A 6 0.77 3.53 -9.83
CA ILE A 6 0.82 3.87 -8.41
C ILE A 6 0.65 5.37 -8.24
N VAL A 7 -0.13 5.78 -7.24
CA VAL A 7 -0.34 7.19 -6.85
C VAL A 7 -0.12 7.35 -5.35
N GLU A 8 0.54 8.45 -4.97
CA GLU A 8 0.75 8.87 -3.59
C GLU A 8 0.34 10.35 -3.40
N ILE A 9 -0.13 10.72 -2.21
CA ILE A 9 -0.45 12.10 -1.85
C ILE A 9 0.51 12.55 -0.75
N LYS A 10 1.29 13.61 -1.02
CA LYS A 10 2.37 14.07 -0.13
C LYS A 10 1.88 14.54 1.25
N ASP A 11 0.72 15.19 1.29
CA ASP A 11 0.18 15.81 2.51
C ASP A 11 -0.79 14.90 3.29
N HIS A 12 -0.80 13.60 3.00
CA HIS A 12 -1.58 12.60 3.71
C HIS A 12 -0.64 11.63 4.44
N PRO A 13 -0.87 11.31 5.74
CA PRO A 13 0.10 10.58 6.55
C PRO A 13 0.39 9.16 6.04
N TRP A 14 -0.55 8.55 5.33
CA TRP A 14 -0.32 7.35 4.52
C TRP A 14 -1.38 7.27 3.41
N TYR A 15 -1.00 7.51 2.15
CA TYR A 15 -1.90 7.38 1.00
C TYR A 15 -1.15 6.74 -0.15
N VAL A 16 -1.55 5.50 -0.50
CA VAL A 16 -1.00 4.77 -1.64
C VAL A 16 -2.16 4.07 -2.36
N ALA A 17 -2.34 4.36 -3.65
CA ALA A 17 -3.29 3.67 -4.52
C ALA A 17 -2.53 2.93 -5.63
N VAL A 18 -2.94 1.71 -5.93
CA VAL A 18 -2.32 0.88 -6.97
C VAL A 18 -3.38 0.35 -7.93
N GLN A 19 -3.03 0.23 -9.21
CA GLN A 19 -3.92 -0.38 -10.19
C GLN A 19 -3.94 -1.91 -10.02
N PHE A 20 -2.77 -2.50 -9.84
CA PHE A 20 -2.59 -3.94 -9.80
C PHE A 20 -3.11 -4.55 -8.49
N HIS A 21 -3.11 -5.89 -8.44
CA HIS A 21 -3.67 -6.68 -7.34
C HIS A 21 -2.55 -7.21 -6.40
N PRO A 22 -2.09 -6.43 -5.40
CA PRO A 22 -1.03 -6.85 -4.47
C PRO A 22 -1.43 -8.02 -3.58
N GLU A 23 -2.72 -8.26 -3.37
CA GLU A 23 -3.28 -9.36 -2.60
C GLU A 23 -2.89 -10.72 -3.18
N LEU A 24 -2.81 -10.84 -4.51
CA LEU A 24 -2.46 -12.10 -5.17
C LEU A 24 -1.00 -12.50 -4.89
N LYS A 25 -0.14 -11.54 -4.54
CA LYS A 25 1.27 -11.76 -4.18
C LYS A 25 1.52 -11.84 -2.68
N SER A 26 0.53 -11.54 -1.84
CA SER A 26 0.66 -11.62 -0.38
C SER A 26 0.60 -13.09 0.09
N ARG A 27 1.39 -13.45 1.11
CA ARG A 27 1.38 -14.79 1.73
C ARG A 27 1.38 -14.64 3.27
N PRO A 28 0.89 -15.64 4.03
CA PRO A 28 0.86 -15.54 5.50
C PRO A 28 2.22 -15.23 6.14
N ASN A 29 3.29 -15.89 5.67
CA ASN A 29 4.66 -15.70 6.18
C ASN A 29 5.44 -14.61 5.41
N ASN A 30 4.85 -14.03 4.37
CA ASN A 30 5.46 -12.95 3.59
C ASN A 30 4.37 -11.99 3.09
N PRO A 31 3.80 -11.17 3.99
CA PRO A 31 2.74 -10.26 3.62
C PRO A 31 3.24 -9.18 2.68
N HIS A 32 2.40 -8.74 1.75
CA HIS A 32 2.80 -7.71 0.79
C HIS A 32 3.11 -6.38 1.53
N PRO A 33 4.20 -5.66 1.18
CA PRO A 33 4.62 -4.45 1.88
C PRO A 33 3.55 -3.36 1.98
N LEU A 34 2.70 -3.21 0.97
CA LEU A 34 1.58 -2.25 0.99
C LEU A 34 0.62 -2.50 2.16
N PHE A 35 0.28 -3.75 2.45
CA PHE A 35 -0.61 -4.07 3.57
C PHE A 35 0.08 -3.87 4.91
N ILE A 36 1.36 -4.26 5.03
CA ILE A 36 2.14 -4.01 6.26
C ILE A 36 2.24 -2.50 6.53
N GLY A 37 2.52 -1.71 5.49
CA GLY A 37 2.60 -0.26 5.57
C GLY A 37 1.29 0.37 6.02
N PHE A 38 0.16 -0.06 5.44
CA PHE A 38 -1.17 0.41 5.81
C PHE A 38 -1.46 0.19 7.30
N ILE A 39 -1.29 -1.04 7.79
CA ILE A 39 -1.56 -1.38 9.19
C ILE A 39 -0.64 -0.61 10.14
N LYS A 40 0.65 -0.51 9.82
CA LYS A 40 1.59 0.28 10.64
C LYS A 40 1.19 1.75 10.72
N ALA A 41 0.75 2.33 9.61
CA ALA A 41 0.25 3.70 9.59
C ALA A 41 -1.02 3.85 10.44
N SER A 42 -1.96 2.91 10.33
CA SER A 42 -3.17 2.90 11.17
C SER A 42 -2.83 2.84 12.65
N LEU A 43 -1.89 1.99 13.06
CA LEU A 43 -1.48 1.88 14.47
C LEU A 43 -0.77 3.13 15.02
N LYS A 44 -0.12 3.91 14.15
CA LYS A 44 0.59 5.14 14.55
C LYS A 44 -0.33 6.36 14.64
N LEU A 45 -1.45 6.35 13.92
CA LEU A 45 -2.39 7.47 13.82
C LEU A 45 -3.60 7.33 14.75
N CYS A 46 -3.77 6.17 15.40
CA CYS A 46 -4.63 5.99 16.57
C CYS A 46 -3.96 6.57 17.82
#